data_AF-X0BIH0-F1
#
_entry.id   AF-X0BIH0-F1
#
_cell.length_a   1.000
_cell.length_b   1.000
_cell.length_c   1.000
_cell.angle_alpha   90.00
_cell.angle_beta   90.00
_cell.angle_gamma   90.00
#
_symmetry.space_group_name_H-M   'P 1'
#
loop_
_entity.id
_entity.type
_entity.pdbx_description
1 polymer ?
#
loop_
_entity_poly.entity_id
_entity_poly.type
_entity_poly.pdbx_seq_one_letter_code
_entity_poly.pdbx_strand_id
1 'polypeptide(L)'
;MQLSITTIVAALATFHIANASWKITAFSNGACTLNAEDINSFSRELSSSESVPDCFTFGQDMPGTSCTEAYPATSTTGPCNSGPLNPKSIRAEGNCVFYAEANCGGSEAGVTLPGTPTCVDNGADIMSYKCWSD
;
A
#
# COMPACT_ATOMS: atom_id res chain seq x y z
N MET A 1 17.58 8.10 -50.01
CA MET A 1 16.52 7.42 -49.24
C MET A 1 17.04 7.28 -47.82
N GLN A 2 16.65 8.20 -46.94
CA GLN A 2 17.13 8.27 -45.57
C GLN A 2 15.90 8.12 -44.68
N LEU A 3 15.79 7.00 -43.97
CA LEU A 3 14.74 6.79 -42.98
C LEU A 3 15.39 6.27 -41.70
N SER A 4 15.16 7.07 -40.67
CA SER A 4 15.84 7.13 -39.40
C SER A 4 15.58 5.91 -38.53
N ILE A 5 16.63 5.46 -37.84
CA ILE A 5 16.54 4.48 -36.76
C ILE A 5 15.89 5.18 -35.56
N THR A 6 14.66 4.78 -35.24
CA THR A 6 13.96 5.24 -34.04
C THR A 6 14.52 4.46 -32.85
N THR A 7 15.50 5.02 -32.16
CA THR A 7 16.03 4.47 -30.91
C THR A 7 14.97 4.62 -29.82
N ILE A 8 14.27 3.53 -29.48
CA ILE A 8 13.43 3.47 -28.29
C ILE A 8 14.36 3.38 -27.08
N VAL A 9 14.55 4.50 -26.39
CA VAL A 9 15.17 4.49 -25.07
C VAL A 9 14.11 3.97 -24.10
N ALA A 10 14.16 2.68 -23.80
CA ALA A 10 13.47 2.13 -22.64
C ALA A 10 14.16 2.70 -21.39
N ALA A 11 13.62 3.79 -20.85
CA ALA A 11 13.98 4.24 -19.52
C ALA A 11 13.48 3.17 -18.55
N LEU A 12 14.38 2.31 -18.07
CA LEU A 12 14.14 1.57 -16.84
C LEU A 12 13.92 2.64 -15.76
N ALA A 13 12.67 2.87 -15.38
CA ALA A 13 12.32 3.57 -14.16
C ALA A 13 12.88 2.73 -13.02
N THR A 14 14.15 2.98 -12.72
CA THR A 14 14.78 2.47 -11.52
C THR A 14 14.12 3.28 -10.41
N PHE A 15 13.06 2.74 -9.81
CA PHE A 15 12.48 3.33 -8.61
C PHE A 15 13.59 3.35 -7.55
N HIS A 16 14.29 4.48 -7.48
CA HIS A 16 15.09 4.82 -6.33
C HIS A 16 14.03 5.06 -5.26
N ILE A 17 13.74 4.04 -4.46
CA ILE A 17 12.99 4.22 -3.22
C ILE A 17 13.92 5.08 -2.36
N ALA A 18 13.84 6.40 -2.53
CA ALA A 18 14.26 7.35 -1.53
C ALA A 18 13.62 6.85 -0.23
N ASN A 19 14.43 6.67 0.83
CA ASN A 19 14.04 6.05 2.09
C ASN A 19 12.57 6.37 2.43
N ALA A 20 11.69 5.38 2.27
CA ALA A 20 10.26 5.60 2.50
C ALA A 20 10.06 5.97 3.97
N SER A 21 9.42 7.11 4.23
CA SER A 21 9.12 7.58 5.59
C SER A 21 8.02 6.75 6.25
N TRP A 22 7.17 6.13 5.43
CA TRP A 22 6.21 5.16 5.87
C TRP A 22 6.01 4.07 4.82
N LYS A 23 5.63 2.88 5.29
CA LYS A 23 5.26 1.73 4.48
C LYS A 23 4.09 1.00 5.14
N ILE A 24 3.07 0.74 4.35
CA ILE A 24 1.86 0.01 4.73
C ILE A 24 1.78 -1.23 3.84
N THR A 25 1.65 -2.40 4.43
CA THR A 25 1.20 -3.62 3.75
C THR A 25 -0.22 -3.91 4.18
N ALA A 26 -1.16 -3.73 3.27
CA ALA A 26 -2.57 -3.98 3.47
C ALA A 26 -2.93 -5.39 2.98
N PHE A 27 -3.54 -6.20 3.85
CA PHE A 27 -3.84 -7.61 3.58
C PHE A 27 -5.33 -7.82 3.39
N SER A 28 -5.71 -8.68 2.43
CA SER A 28 -7.09 -9.14 2.27
C SER A 28 -7.58 -10.04 3.40
N ASN A 29 -6.66 -10.57 4.21
CA ASN A 29 -6.91 -11.48 5.32
C ASN A 29 -6.56 -10.82 6.66
N GLY A 30 -6.95 -11.45 7.77
CA GLY A 30 -6.58 -11.02 9.12
C GLY A 30 -5.13 -11.36 9.50
N ALA A 31 -4.75 -10.95 10.70
CA ALA A 31 -3.49 -11.21 11.40
C ALA A 31 -2.22 -10.76 10.66
N CYS A 32 -2.34 -9.88 9.66
CA CYS A 32 -1.26 -9.47 8.77
C CYS A 32 -0.56 -10.66 8.10
N THR A 33 -1.37 -11.62 7.67
CA THR A 33 -0.92 -12.84 7.01
C THR A 33 -1.57 -12.99 5.65
N LEU A 34 -0.92 -13.79 4.80
CA LEU A 34 -1.49 -14.24 3.54
C LEU A 34 -1.69 -15.75 3.60
N ASN A 35 -2.75 -16.22 2.95
CA ASN A 35 -2.97 -17.64 2.75
C ASN A 35 -2.44 -18.03 1.35
N ALA A 36 -1.39 -18.85 1.31
CA ALA A 36 -0.77 -19.26 0.06
C ALA A 36 -1.66 -20.17 -0.81
N GLU A 37 -2.68 -20.80 -0.25
CA GLU A 37 -3.59 -21.70 -0.98
C GLU A 37 -4.86 -20.99 -1.47
N ASP A 38 -5.14 -19.77 -0.99
CA ASP A 38 -6.33 -19.01 -1.37
C ASP A 38 -6.02 -18.05 -2.51
N ILE A 39 -6.67 -18.28 -3.66
CA ILE A 39 -6.50 -17.47 -4.88
C ILE A 39 -6.96 -16.01 -4.69
N ASN A 40 -7.82 -15.76 -3.70
CA ASN A 40 -8.30 -14.41 -3.37
C ASN A 40 -7.49 -13.76 -2.26
N SER A 41 -6.48 -14.46 -1.71
CA SER A 41 -5.55 -13.83 -0.76
C SER A 41 -4.58 -12.95 -1.54
N PHE A 42 -4.46 -11.69 -1.14
CA PHE A 42 -3.50 -10.76 -1.72
C PHE A 42 -3.08 -9.70 -0.70
N SER A 43 -1.95 -9.06 -0.97
CA SER A 43 -1.50 -7.88 -0.23
C SER A 43 -1.15 -6.75 -1.18
N ARG A 44 -1.36 -5.51 -0.73
CA ARG A 44 -0.80 -4.32 -1.38
C ARG A 44 0.16 -3.61 -0.45
N GLU A 45 1.39 -3.43 -0.90
CA GLU A 45 2.37 -2.57 -0.28
C GLU A 45 2.24 -1.16 -0.84
N LEU A 46 2.00 -0.20 0.04
CA LEU A 46 1.91 1.22 -0.21
C LEU A 46 3.06 1.91 0.52
N SER A 47 3.78 2.80 -0.14
CA SER A 47 4.86 3.56 0.51
C SER A 47 5.07 4.93 -0.11
N SER A 48 5.56 5.86 0.69
CA SER A 48 6.04 7.16 0.24
C SER A 48 7.10 7.71 1.19
N SER A 49 7.95 8.59 0.67
CA SER A 49 8.84 9.45 1.45
C SER A 49 8.15 10.74 1.92
N GLU A 50 6.95 11.02 1.42
CA GLU A 50 6.20 12.24 1.77
C GLU A 50 5.06 11.93 2.75
N SER A 51 4.66 12.93 3.54
CA SER A 51 3.46 12.83 4.35
C SER A 51 2.21 12.74 3.48
N VAL A 52 1.22 11.98 3.93
CA VAL A 52 -0.13 11.98 3.34
C VAL A 52 -0.75 13.35 3.63
N PRO A 53 -1.03 14.19 2.62
CA PRO A 53 -1.38 15.60 2.83
C PRO A 53 -2.74 15.79 3.52
N ASP A 54 -3.71 14.95 3.19
CA ASP A 54 -5.03 14.94 3.81
C ASP A 54 -5.36 13.55 4.33
N CYS A 55 -6.00 12.70 3.53
CA CYS A 55 -6.32 11.33 3.92
C CYS A 55 -6.41 10.48 2.66
N PHE A 56 -5.98 9.23 2.75
CA PHE A 56 -6.14 8.28 1.66
C PHE A 56 -7.13 7.19 2.04
N THR A 57 -8.12 6.97 1.18
CA THR A 57 -9.08 5.87 1.28
C THR A 57 -8.59 4.71 0.43
N PHE A 58 -8.56 3.50 1.02
CA PHE A 58 -8.16 2.30 0.26
C PHE A 58 -9.06 2.09 -0.96
N GLY A 59 -8.45 1.73 -2.08
CA GLY A 59 -9.14 1.55 -3.36
C GLY A 59 -9.40 2.84 -4.15
N GLN A 60 -8.97 4.00 -3.66
CA GLN A 60 -8.94 5.25 -4.43
C GLN A 60 -7.53 5.59 -4.92
N ASP A 61 -7.43 6.54 -5.84
CA ASP A 61 -6.14 7.05 -6.32
C ASP A 61 -5.35 7.71 -5.18
N MET A 62 -4.09 7.32 -5.03
CA MET A 62 -3.17 7.81 -4.00
C MET A 62 -1.94 8.44 -4.67
N PRO A 63 -2.04 9.67 -5.18
CA PRO A 63 -0.94 10.32 -5.87
C PRO A 63 0.28 10.46 -4.94
N GLY A 64 1.48 10.26 -5.49
CA GLY A 64 2.72 10.31 -4.70
C GLY A 64 2.99 9.06 -3.85
N THR A 65 2.15 8.02 -3.95
CA THR A 65 2.33 6.73 -3.27
C THR A 65 2.74 5.65 -4.27
N SER A 66 3.82 4.92 -3.96
CA SER A 66 4.19 3.71 -4.70
C SER A 66 3.29 2.55 -4.27
N CYS A 67 2.85 1.72 -5.22
CA CYS A 67 1.96 0.60 -4.94
C CYS A 67 2.43 -0.67 -5.64
N THR A 68 2.66 -1.73 -4.86
CA THR A 68 2.97 -3.08 -5.34
C THR A 68 1.96 -4.06 -4.77
N GLU A 69 1.41 -4.93 -5.61
CA GLU A 69 0.47 -5.98 -5.23
C GLU A 69 1.11 -7.36 -5.39
N ALA A 70 0.81 -8.27 -4.46
CA ALA A 70 1.26 -9.65 -4.48
C ALA A 70 0.12 -10.63 -4.23
N TYR A 71 0.09 -11.70 -5.03
CA TYR A 71 -0.80 -12.86 -4.92
C TYR A 71 0.06 -14.10 -4.64
N PRO A 72 0.02 -14.66 -3.42
CA PRO A 72 0.87 -15.77 -3.03
C PRO A 72 0.51 -17.06 -3.79
N ALA A 73 -0.79 -17.33 -4.02
CA ALA A 73 -1.26 -18.54 -4.67
C ALA A 73 -0.76 -18.69 -6.12
N THR A 74 -0.54 -17.58 -6.82
CA THR A 74 0.00 -17.55 -8.18
C THR A 74 1.46 -17.11 -8.25
N SER A 75 2.10 -16.86 -7.09
CA SER A 75 3.45 -16.29 -7.01
C SER A 75 3.63 -15.05 -7.90
N THR A 76 2.58 -14.24 -8.02
CA THR A 76 2.55 -13.07 -8.91
C THR A 76 2.72 -11.81 -8.09
N THR A 77 3.65 -10.95 -8.51
CA THR A 77 3.87 -9.63 -7.92
C THR A 77 3.96 -8.59 -9.04
N GLY A 78 3.36 -7.42 -8.85
CA GLY A 78 3.36 -6.37 -9.86
C GLY A 78 2.78 -5.05 -9.34
N PRO A 79 2.60 -4.04 -10.22
CA PRO A 79 1.93 -2.81 -9.82
C PRO A 79 0.48 -3.09 -9.41
N CYS A 80 -0.07 -2.25 -8.54
CA CYS A 80 -1.46 -2.35 -8.15
C CYS A 80 -2.38 -2.03 -9.32
N ASN A 81 -2.93 -3.07 -9.93
CA ASN A 81 -3.79 -2.98 -11.11
C ASN A 81 -5.23 -3.44 -10.83
N SER A 82 -5.45 -4.10 -9.69
CA SER A 82 -6.74 -4.65 -9.31
C SER A 82 -7.55 -3.61 -8.53
N GLY A 83 -8.89 -3.71 -8.59
CA GLY A 83 -9.85 -2.69 -8.15
C GLY A 83 -9.83 -2.34 -6.64
N PRO A 84 -11.00 -2.13 -6.00
CA PRO A 84 -11.02 -1.62 -4.63
C PRO A 84 -10.33 -2.57 -3.65
N LEU A 85 -9.51 -2.01 -2.75
CA LEU A 85 -8.87 -2.71 -1.65
C LEU A 85 -9.68 -2.45 -0.37
N ASN A 86 -10.22 -3.50 0.24
CA ASN A 86 -10.83 -3.45 1.57
C ASN A 86 -10.00 -4.34 2.51
N PRO A 87 -8.97 -3.79 3.16
CA PRO A 87 -8.07 -4.59 3.97
C PRO A 87 -8.74 -5.08 5.25
N LYS A 88 -8.41 -6.32 5.61
CA LYS A 88 -8.82 -6.94 6.88
C LYS A 88 -7.76 -6.81 7.97
N SER A 89 -6.51 -6.62 7.57
CA SER A 89 -5.45 -6.24 8.49
C SER A 89 -4.38 -5.43 7.76
N ILE A 90 -3.61 -4.67 8.53
CA ILE A 90 -2.55 -3.81 8.02
C ILE A 90 -1.29 -4.01 8.84
N ARG A 91 -0.17 -4.27 8.16
CA ARG A 91 1.16 -4.12 8.77
C ARG A 91 1.73 -2.79 8.35
N ALA A 92 2.03 -1.91 9.30
CA ALA A 92 2.59 -0.60 8.98
C ALA A 92 3.88 -0.33 9.75
N GLU A 93 4.77 0.39 9.09
CA GLU A 93 6.05 0.89 9.58
C GLU A 93 6.11 2.39 9.29
N GLY A 94 6.37 3.19 10.32
CA GLY A 94 6.28 4.65 10.27
C GLY A 94 5.08 5.19 11.04
N ASN A 95 4.96 6.51 11.08
CA ASN A 95 3.86 7.16 11.78
C ASN A 95 2.59 7.12 10.94
N CYS A 96 1.61 6.31 11.36
CA CYS A 96 0.34 6.20 10.67
C CYS A 96 -0.83 6.08 11.65
N VAL A 97 -1.98 6.63 11.26
CA VAL A 97 -3.29 6.40 11.90
C VAL A 97 -4.24 5.81 10.86
N PHE A 98 -4.99 4.80 11.28
CA PHE A 98 -5.96 4.07 10.47
C PHE A 98 -7.37 4.31 10.98
N TYR A 99 -8.34 4.31 10.08
CA TYR A 99 -9.73 4.67 10.38
C TYR A 99 -10.71 3.66 9.82
N ALA A 100 -11.84 3.53 10.51
CA ALA A 100 -12.89 2.57 10.16
C ALA A 100 -13.73 2.98 8.94
N GLU A 101 -13.75 4.27 8.58
CA GLU A 101 -14.50 4.79 7.44
C GLU A 101 -13.58 5.48 6.42
N ALA A 102 -14.11 5.77 5.24
CA ALA A 102 -13.41 6.53 4.21
C ALA A 102 -13.07 7.96 4.69
N ASN A 103 -12.08 8.61 4.04
CA ASN A 103 -11.68 9.99 4.31
C ASN A 103 -11.34 10.29 5.78
N CYS A 104 -10.80 9.31 6.50
CA CYS A 104 -10.41 9.40 7.90
C CYS A 104 -11.60 9.70 8.82
N GLY A 105 -12.79 9.23 8.44
CA GLY A 105 -13.99 9.28 9.25
C GLY A 105 -14.10 8.09 10.21
N GLY A 106 -15.12 8.11 11.04
CA GLY A 106 -15.39 7.04 12.01
C GLY A 106 -14.35 6.98 13.14
N SER A 107 -14.27 5.82 13.78
CA SER A 107 -13.33 5.58 14.88
C SER A 107 -11.94 5.21 14.37
N GLU A 108 -10.91 5.56 15.16
CA GLU A 108 -9.55 5.10 14.91
C GLU A 108 -9.48 3.57 15.04
N ALA A 109 -8.99 2.91 13.99
CA ALA A 109 -8.77 1.48 13.94
C ALA A 109 -7.37 1.09 14.47
N GLY A 110 -6.40 2.00 14.41
CA GLY A 110 -5.07 1.75 14.95
C GLY A 110 -4.09 2.88 14.69
N VAL A 111 -2.99 2.85 15.42
CA VAL A 111 -1.87 3.79 15.28
C VAL A 111 -0.57 3.01 15.25
N THR A 112 0.36 3.42 14.40
CA THR A 112 1.72 2.87 14.34
C THR A 112 2.76 3.97 14.44
N LEU A 113 3.93 3.60 14.96
CA LEU A 113 5.07 4.48 15.17
C LEU A 113 6.30 3.94 14.42
N PRO A 114 7.29 4.78 14.11
CA PRO A 114 8.54 4.36 13.49
C PRO A 114 9.31 3.37 14.37
N GLY A 115 10.14 2.55 13.72
CA GLY A 115 11.09 1.66 14.39
C GLY A 115 10.57 0.26 14.75
N THR A 116 9.27 -0.01 14.68
CA THR A 116 8.73 -1.39 14.79
C THR A 116 7.50 -1.58 13.91
N PRO A 117 7.57 -2.40 12.86
CA PRO A 117 6.41 -2.75 12.06
C PRO A 117 5.31 -3.38 12.93
N THR A 118 4.15 -2.74 12.97
CA THR A 118 3.03 -3.14 13.83
C THR A 118 1.88 -3.67 12.99
N CYS A 119 1.26 -4.76 13.45
CA CYS A 119 0.04 -5.29 12.84
C CYS A 119 -1.20 -4.66 13.49
N VAL A 120 -2.07 -4.10 12.66
CA VAL A 120 -3.39 -3.59 13.00
C VAL A 120 -4.40 -4.60 12.46
N ASP A 121 -5.00 -5.35 13.38
CA ASP A 121 -6.10 -6.29 13.12
C ASP A 121 -7.01 -6.30 14.35
N ASN A 122 -8.03 -5.44 14.32
CA ASN A 122 -8.96 -5.23 15.42
C ASN A 122 -10.38 -5.74 15.08
N GLY A 123 -10.52 -6.51 13.99
CA GLY A 123 -11.80 -7.00 13.50
C GLY A 123 -12.74 -5.94 12.93
N ALA A 124 -12.33 -4.66 12.91
CA ALA A 124 -13.04 -3.59 12.23
C ALA A 124 -12.61 -3.54 10.75
N ASP A 125 -13.48 -3.03 9.88
CA ASP A 125 -13.05 -2.67 8.54
C ASP A 125 -12.07 -1.49 8.63
N ILE A 126 -10.96 -1.56 7.91
CA ILE A 126 -9.97 -0.48 7.86
C ILE A 126 -10.07 0.18 6.49
N MET A 127 -10.63 1.39 6.41
CA MET A 127 -11.02 1.99 5.14
C MET A 127 -10.12 3.14 4.69
N SER A 128 -9.45 3.83 5.61
CA SER A 128 -8.57 4.94 5.25
C SER A 128 -7.42 5.12 6.23
N TYR A 129 -6.42 5.91 5.82
CA TYR A 129 -5.24 6.17 6.62
C TYR A 129 -4.66 7.58 6.40
N LYS A 130 -3.89 8.00 7.39
CA LYS A 130 -2.98 9.14 7.37
C LYS A 130 -1.62 8.66 7.82
N CYS A 131 -0.57 8.94 7.06
CA CYS A 131 0.81 8.72 7.49
C CYS A 131 1.61 10.00 7.34
N TRP A 132 2.62 10.19 8.18
CA TRP A 132 3.50 11.36 8.08
C TRP A 132 4.97 10.97 8.20
N SER A 133 5.79 11.77 7.52
CA SER A 133 7.22 11.79 7.68
C SER A 133 7.57 12.55 8.97
N ASP A 134 8.50 12.00 9.76
CA ASP A 134 9.14 12.73 10.86
C ASP A 134 10.00 13.91 10.36
#